data_AF-A0A2V4AMA0-F1
#
_entry.id   AF-A0A2V4AMA0-F1
#
_cell.length_a   1.000
_cell.length_b   1.000
_cell.length_c   1.000
_cell.angle_alpha   90.00
_cell.angle_beta   90.00
_cell.angle_gamma   90.00
#
_symmetry.space_group_name_H-M   'P 1'
#
loop_
_entity.id
_entity.type
_entity.pdbx_description
1 polymer ?
#
loop_
_entity_poly.entity_id
_entity_poly.type
_entity_poly.pdbx_seq_one_letter_code
_entity_poly.pdbx_strand_id
1 'polypeptide(L)'
;MIFGNRRQLERDIVDALESMKDVTEKLFEHVQNRVGEIEDRVKTAEGAAADPDTLHCAFCGKSRTKVRQLIAGPGVHICNECVLLCVEILFEETPAEVRPFTSEQTPDQQETPDGVG
;
A
#
# COMPACT_ATOMS: atom_id res chain seq x y z
N MET A 1 53.40 45.07 25.32
CA MET A 1 52.48 44.62 24.25
C MET A 1 52.38 43.08 24.24
N ILE A 2 51.91 42.45 25.33
CA ILE A 2 51.90 40.97 25.47
C ILE A 2 50.48 40.41 25.79
N PHE A 3 49.54 41.25 26.20
CA PHE A 3 48.16 40.83 26.53
C PHE A 3 47.24 40.61 25.31
N GLY A 4 47.67 41.00 24.10
CA GLY A 4 46.88 40.82 22.87
C GLY A 4 46.78 39.37 22.43
N ASN A 5 47.86 38.60 22.55
CA ASN A 5 47.90 37.21 22.08
C ASN A 5 47.07 36.26 22.94
N ARG A 6 46.97 36.50 24.26
CA ARG A 6 46.20 35.62 25.13
C ARG A 6 44.68 35.74 24.90
N ARG A 7 44.17 36.97 24.78
CA ARG A 7 42.75 37.18 24.47
C ARG A 7 42.39 36.79 23.03
N GLN A 8 43.32 36.94 22.09
CA GLN A 8 43.11 36.47 20.72
C GLN A 8 43.05 34.95 20.67
N LEU A 9 43.99 34.26 21.34
CA LEU A 9 44.01 32.81 21.43
C LEU A 9 42.76 32.25 22.13
N GLU A 10 42.27 32.91 23.18
CA GLU A 10 41.01 32.54 23.84
C GLU A 10 39.80 32.67 22.90
N ARG A 11 39.76 33.70 22.04
CA ARG A 11 38.71 33.82 21.01
C ARG A 11 38.83 32.76 19.93
N ASP A 12 40.03 32.54 19.39
CA ASP A 12 40.26 31.56 18.32
C ASP A 12 39.91 30.13 18.78
N ILE A 13 40.14 29.82 20.06
CA ILE A 13 39.72 28.55 20.67
C ILE A 13 38.19 28.45 20.77
N VAL A 14 37.50 29.51 21.20
CA VAL A 14 36.03 29.53 21.28
C VAL A 14 35.41 29.41 19.90
N ASP A 15 35.91 30.15 18.91
CA ASP A 15 35.43 30.10 17.52
C ASP A 15 35.64 28.70 16.91
N ALA A 16 36.76 28.03 17.22
CA ALA A 16 37.00 26.66 16.79
C ALA A 16 36.06 25.65 17.48
N LEU A 17 35.75 25.85 18.76
CA LEU A 17 34.79 25.02 19.50
C LEU A 17 33.36 25.20 18.98
N GLU A 18 32.96 26.43 18.65
CA GLU A 18 31.66 26.73 18.04
C GLU A 18 31.56 26.16 16.62
N SER A 19 32.62 26.23 15.83
CA SER A 19 32.69 25.60 14.51
C SER A 19 32.54 24.07 14.60
N MET A 20 33.15 23.43 15.61
CA MET A 20 32.94 22.00 15.85
C MET A 20 31.50 21.69 16.27
N LYS A 21 30.86 22.57 17.06
CA LYS A 21 29.45 22.44 17.43
C LYS A 21 28.53 22.54 16.19
N ASP A 22 28.79 23.49 15.30
CA ASP A 22 28.05 23.63 14.03
C ASP A 22 28.15 22.39 13.15
N VAL A 23 29.32 21.75 13.09
CA VAL A 23 29.51 20.50 12.33
C VAL A 23 28.69 19.37 12.95
N THR A 24 28.63 19.29 14.28
CA THR A 24 27.81 18.27 14.95
C THR A 24 26.31 18.50 14.78
N GLU A 25 25.83 19.75 14.83
CA GLU A 25 24.42 20.07 14.60
C GLU A 25 24.00 19.80 13.14
N LYS A 26 24.83 20.19 12.16
CA LYS A 26 24.58 19.89 10.73
C LYS A 26 24.57 18.40 10.44
N LEU A 27 25.46 17.63 11.08
CA LEU A 27 25.46 16.17 10.95
C LEU A 27 24.19 15.57 11.55
N PHE A 28 23.77 16.06 12.71
CA PHE A 28 22.55 15.60 13.38
C PHE A 28 21.31 15.90 12.53
N GLU A 29 21.21 17.12 11.97
CA GLU A 29 20.13 17.52 11.07
C GLU A 29 20.12 16.67 9.79
N HIS A 30 21.28 16.37 9.21
CA HIS A 30 21.37 15.48 8.05
C HIS A 30 20.94 14.04 8.37
N VAL A 31 21.29 13.52 9.56
CA VAL A 31 20.85 12.21 10.03
C VAL A 31 19.34 12.20 10.25
N GLN A 32 18.78 13.23 10.90
CA GLN A 32 17.33 13.36 11.13
C GLN A 32 16.54 13.49 9.82
N ASN A 33 17.03 14.24 8.83
CA ASN A 33 16.41 14.34 7.52
C ASN A 33 16.36 12.97 6.81
N ARG A 34 17.47 12.21 6.86
CA ARG A 34 17.51 10.85 6.29
C ARG A 34 16.66 9.86 7.07
N VAL A 35 16.58 9.99 8.40
CA VAL A 35 15.67 9.19 9.24
C VAL A 35 14.23 9.51 8.88
N GLY A 36 13.85 10.78 8.70
CA GLY A 36 12.52 11.19 8.25
C GLY A 36 12.13 10.59 6.90
N GLU A 37 13.04 10.61 5.91
CA GLU A 37 12.82 9.97 4.61
C GLU A 37 12.65 8.44 4.73
N ILE A 38 13.38 7.79 5.63
CA ILE A 38 13.23 6.35 5.90
C ILE A 38 11.91 6.07 6.62
N GLU A 39 11.53 6.89 7.59
CA GLU A 39 10.26 6.78 8.32
C GLU A 39 9.06 6.98 7.40
N ASP A 40 9.12 7.90 6.43
CA ASP A 40 8.06 8.08 5.42
C ASP A 40 8.00 6.89 4.44
N ARG A 41 9.16 6.30 4.11
CA ARG A 41 9.20 5.05 3.33
C ARG A 41 8.69 3.83 4.10
N VAL A 42 8.88 3.79 5.42
CA VAL A 42 8.31 2.76 6.31
C VAL A 42 6.80 2.96 6.46
N LYS A 43 6.33 4.21 6.68
CA LYS A 43 4.90 4.56 6.72
C LYS A 43 4.17 4.21 5.42
N THR A 44 4.80 4.38 4.26
CA THR A 44 4.20 3.99 2.97
C THR A 44 4.21 2.48 2.72
N ALA A 45 5.04 1.71 3.42
CA ALA A 45 4.98 0.25 3.43
C ALA A 45 3.90 -0.28 4.39
N GLU A 46 3.64 0.42 5.49
CA GLU A 46 2.61 0.08 6.49
C GLU A 46 1.22 0.68 6.17
N GLY A 47 1.17 1.71 5.31
CA GLY A 47 -0.03 2.40 4.81
C GLY A 47 -0.82 1.66 3.72
N ALA A 48 -0.62 0.35 3.57
CA ALA A 48 -1.54 -0.53 2.84
C ALA A 48 -2.82 -0.85 3.65
N ALA A 49 -3.17 0.02 4.61
CA ALA A 49 -4.40 -0.03 5.37
C ALA A 49 -5.03 1.38 5.44
N ALA A 50 -6.13 1.52 4.69
CA ALA A 50 -7.21 2.49 4.87
C ALA A 50 -6.99 3.95 4.43
N ASP A 51 -6.81 4.13 3.12
CA ASP A 51 -7.68 5.08 2.43
C ASP A 51 -8.87 4.29 1.83
N PRO A 52 -10.12 4.53 2.25
CA PRO A 52 -11.29 3.78 1.77
C PRO A 52 -11.55 3.99 0.27
N ASP A 53 -10.91 4.97 -0.35
CA ASP A 53 -11.00 5.27 -1.79
C ASP A 53 -9.94 4.57 -2.65
N THR A 54 -8.96 3.89 -2.05
CA THR A 54 -7.92 3.12 -2.76
C THR A 54 -8.04 1.61 -2.53
N LEU A 55 -9.24 1.07 -2.72
CA LEU A 55 -9.42 -0.38 -2.92
C LEU A 55 -8.79 -0.78 -4.26
N HIS A 56 -7.98 -1.84 -4.26
CA HIS A 56 -7.28 -2.34 -5.45
C HIS A 56 -7.72 -3.76 -5.80
N CYS A 57 -7.84 -4.05 -7.09
CA CYS A 57 -8.05 -5.42 -7.58
C CYS A 57 -6.82 -6.28 -7.30
N ALA A 58 -6.99 -7.44 -6.65
CA ALA A 58 -5.92 -8.36 -6.32
C ALA A 58 -5.25 -9.00 -7.56
N PHE A 59 -5.92 -8.99 -8.71
CA PHE A 59 -5.45 -9.64 -9.94
C PHE A 59 -4.68 -8.68 -10.86
N CYS A 60 -5.17 -7.44 -11.04
CA CYS A 60 -4.57 -6.48 -11.96
C CYS A 60 -3.95 -5.26 -11.27
N GLY A 61 -4.11 -5.12 -9.95
CA GLY A 61 -3.57 -4.00 -9.16
C GLY A 61 -4.24 -2.64 -9.43
N LYS A 62 -5.26 -2.56 -10.30
CA LYS A 62 -5.97 -1.31 -10.59
C LYS A 62 -6.82 -0.88 -9.39
N SER A 63 -6.81 0.42 -9.08
CA SER A 63 -7.65 1.03 -8.05
C SER A 63 -9.11 1.12 -8.50
N ARG A 64 -10.03 1.30 -7.55
CA ARG A 64 -11.48 1.50 -7.78
C ARG A 64 -11.78 2.58 -8.83
N THR A 65 -11.00 3.67 -8.87
CA THR A 65 -11.18 4.78 -9.83
C THR A 65 -10.81 4.40 -11.27
N LYS A 66 -9.98 3.37 -11.47
CA LYS A 66 -9.51 2.93 -12.80
C LYS A 66 -10.35 1.82 -13.41
N VAL A 67 -11.34 1.28 -12.68
CA VAL A 67 -12.16 0.15 -13.14
C VAL A 67 -13.64 0.52 -13.07
N ARG A 68 -14.44 -0.04 -13.99
CA ARG A 68 -15.88 0.25 -14.05
C ARG A 68 -16.61 -0.27 -12.81
N GLN A 69 -16.20 -1.43 -12.32
CA GLN A 69 -16.77 -2.04 -11.12
C GLN A 69 -15.70 -2.86 -10.40
N LEU A 70 -15.65 -2.70 -9.08
CA LEU A 70 -14.79 -3.47 -8.18
C LEU A 70 -15.70 -4.20 -7.19
N ILE A 71 -15.60 -5.52 -7.16
CA ILE A 71 -16.37 -6.41 -6.29
C ILE A 71 -15.51 -6.67 -5.05
N ALA A 72 -16.03 -6.33 -3.87
CA ALA A 72 -15.35 -6.51 -2.59
C ALA A 72 -15.88 -7.76 -1.88
N GLY A 73 -14.97 -8.66 -1.50
CA GLY A 73 -15.22 -9.78 -0.60
C GLY A 73 -14.41 -9.65 0.70
N PRO A 74 -14.54 -10.58 1.65
CA PRO A 74 -13.75 -10.59 2.88
C PRO A 74 -12.25 -10.68 2.57
N GLY A 75 -11.53 -9.56 2.66
CA GLY A 75 -10.07 -9.50 2.47
C GLY A 75 -9.57 -9.58 1.02
N VAL A 76 -10.46 -9.63 0.01
CA VAL A 76 -10.06 -9.71 -1.41
C VAL A 76 -11.01 -8.91 -2.30
N HIS A 77 -10.47 -8.33 -3.37
CA HIS A 77 -11.22 -7.51 -4.33
C HIS A 77 -10.89 -7.91 -5.76
N ILE A 78 -11.90 -7.97 -6.63
CA ILE A 78 -11.75 -8.30 -8.05
C ILE A 78 -12.52 -7.31 -8.93
N CYS A 79 -11.94 -6.87 -10.05
CA CYS A 79 -12.62 -5.95 -10.98
C CYS A 79 -13.35 -6.69 -12.10
N ASN A 80 -14.30 -6.00 -12.75
CA ASN A 80 -15.11 -6.56 -13.83
C ASN A 80 -14.28 -7.11 -15.01
N GLU A 81 -13.17 -6.45 -15.37
CA GLU A 81 -12.29 -6.90 -16.45
C GLU A 81 -11.62 -8.24 -16.10
N CYS A 82 -11.14 -8.39 -14.86
CA CYS A 82 -10.54 -9.63 -14.40
C CYS A 82 -11.57 -10.76 -14.32
N VAL A 83 -12.82 -10.48 -13.91
CA VAL A 83 -13.89 -11.49 -13.94
C VAL A 83 -14.12 -12.00 -15.36
N LEU A 84 -14.20 -11.11 -16.35
CA LEU A 84 -14.41 -11.50 -17.75
C LEU A 84 -13.24 -12.34 -18.29
N LEU A 85 -12.00 -11.93 -17.99
CA LEU A 85 -10.81 -12.68 -18.37
C LEU A 85 -10.78 -14.07 -17.73
N CYS A 86 -11.14 -14.17 -16.44
CA CYS A 86 -11.24 -15.46 -15.76
C CYS A 86 -12.29 -16.36 -16.41
N VAL A 87 -13.45 -15.81 -16.78
CA VAL A 87 -14.50 -16.54 -17.49
C VAL A 87 -13.99 -17.03 -18.85
N GLU A 88 -13.36 -16.16 -19.64
CA GLU A 88 -12.80 -16.53 -20.95
C GLU A 88 -11.82 -17.71 -20.83
N ILE A 89 -10.87 -17.63 -19.89
CA ILE A 89 -9.89 -18.69 -19.63
C ILE A 89 -10.56 -19.99 -19.17
N LEU A 90 -11.60 -19.90 -18.33
CA LEU A 90 -12.28 -21.10 -17.79
C LEU A 90 -13.11 -21.85 -18.84
N PHE A 91 -13.62 -21.14 -19.85
CA PHE A 91 -14.54 -21.70 -20.85
C PHE A 91 -13.89 -21.91 -22.23
N GLU A 92 -12.58 -21.71 -22.36
CA GLU A 92 -11.83 -21.88 -23.61
C GLU A 92 -11.89 -23.34 -24.15
N GLU A 93 -12.31 -24.31 -23.33
CA GLU A 93 -12.34 -25.74 -23.70
C GLU A 93 -13.73 -26.43 -23.59
N THR A 94 -14.80 -25.74 -23.15
CA THR A 94 -16.14 -26.36 -23.08
C THR A 94 -17.22 -25.40 -23.58
N PRO A 95 -18.12 -25.82 -24.51
CA PRO A 95 -19.33 -25.07 -24.81
C PRO A 95 -20.33 -25.22 -23.65
N ALA A 96 -19.94 -24.78 -22.46
CA ALA A 96 -20.82 -24.74 -21.32
C ALA A 96 -21.78 -23.56 -21.53
N GLU A 97 -23.05 -23.91 -21.74
CA GLU A 97 -24.19 -23.01 -21.82
C GLU A 97 -24.19 -22.06 -20.62
N VAL A 98 -23.62 -20.85 -20.78
CA VAL A 98 -23.60 -19.83 -19.73
C VAL A 98 -25.03 -19.34 -19.54
N ARG A 99 -25.77 -19.99 -18.64
CA ARG A 99 -27.11 -19.55 -18.27
C ARG A 99 -26.96 -18.26 -17.45
N PRO A 100 -27.50 -17.12 -17.91
CA PRO A 100 -27.44 -15.90 -17.14
C PRO A 100 -28.13 -16.12 -15.80
N PHE A 101 -27.45 -15.75 -14.72
CA PHE A 101 -27.98 -15.82 -13.37
C PHE A 101 -29.13 -14.80 -13.24
N THR A 102 -30.37 -15.24 -13.35
CA THR A 102 -31.57 -14.45 -13.05
C THR A 102 -31.98 -14.73 -11.61
N SER A 103 -32.36 -13.68 -10.88
CA SER A 103 -32.67 -13.73 -9.44
C SER A 103 -33.94 -14.50 -9.06
N GLU A 104 -34.45 -15.38 -9.92
CA GLU A 104 -35.64 -16.22 -9.68
C GLU A 104 -35.28 -17.68 -9.30
N GLN A 105 -34.00 -18.01 -9.19
CA GLN A 105 -33.59 -19.35 -8.76
C GLN A 105 -33.60 -19.47 -7.22
N THR A 106 -34.74 -19.86 -6.68
CA THR A 106 -34.78 -20.55 -5.37
C THR A 106 -34.20 -21.95 -5.56
N PRO A 107 -33.32 -22.45 -4.66
CA PRO A 107 -32.86 -23.83 -4.74
C PRO A 107 -34.05 -24.72 -4.39
N ASP A 108 -34.67 -25.33 -5.38
CA ASP A 108 -35.62 -26.42 -5.16
C ASP A 108 -34.85 -27.54 -4.47
N GLN A 109 -35.27 -27.83 -3.24
CA GLN A 109 -34.62 -28.81 -2.40
C GLN A 109 -34.76 -30.16 -3.09
N GLN A 110 -33.61 -30.81 -3.26
CA GLN A 110 -33.51 -32.16 -3.75
C GLN A 110 -34.43 -33.09 -2.93
N GLU A 111 -35.54 -33.50 -3.54
CA GLU A 111 -36.42 -34.52 -2.98
C GLU A 111 -35.66 -35.85 -2.99
N THR A 112 -35.52 -36.46 -1.83
CA THR A 112 -34.94 -37.81 -1.67
C THR A 112 -35.85 -38.83 -2.36
N PRO A 113 -35.31 -39.88 -3.02
CA PRO A 113 -36.14 -40.96 -3.52
C PRO A 113 -36.48 -41.89 -2.36
N ASP A 114 -37.53 -41.55 -1.60
CA ASP A 114 -38.13 -42.46 -0.63
C ASP A 114 -39.38 -43.12 -1.23
N GLY A 115 -39.21 -44.39 -1.62
CA GLY A 115 -40.22 -45.43 -1.43
C GLY A 115 -41.37 -45.54 -2.43
N VAL A 116 -41.23 -46.49 -3.37
CA VAL A 116 -42.36 -47.31 -3.85
C VAL A 116 -41.92 -48.77 -3.84
N GLY A 117 -42.65 -49.60 -3.08
CA GLY A 117 -42.55 -51.06 -3.07
C GLY A 117 -42.71 -51.67 -1.70
#